data_AF-A0A662DCU4-F1
#
_entry.id   AF-A0A662DCU4-F1
#
_cell.length_a   1.000
_cell.length_b   1.000
_cell.length_c   1.000
_cell.angle_alpha   90.00
_cell.angle_beta   90.00
_cell.angle_gamma   90.00
#
_symmetry.space_group_name_H-M   'P 1'
#
loop_
_entity.id
_entity.type
_entity.pdbx_description
1 polymer ?
#
loop_
_entity_poly.entity_id
_entity_poly.type
_entity_poly.pdbx_seq_one_letter_code
_entity_poly.pdbx_strand_id
1 'polypeptide(L)'
;MAVPVTDQTMARPRIGLMTFGDDRDYMWDGYFGPMTEPRHEEAANYLRSLQVELFSFAEVARSKEDVDRQVRELKEAQVEALFAHTPCWTTPNVVVRAVQHLDVPTVVMTSKSAATHGTVGLLAAAGALSQIGFDHVRVRDDFGAPICEAELMP
;
A
#
# COMPACT_ATOMS: atom_id res chain seq x y z
N MET A 1 30.63 -28.02 -13.28
CA MET A 1 30.99 -26.68 -13.80
C MET A 1 29.90 -25.72 -13.37
N ALA A 2 30.17 -24.86 -12.39
CA ALA A 2 29.22 -23.84 -11.98
C ALA A 2 29.21 -22.74 -13.05
N VAL A 3 28.04 -22.46 -13.62
CA VAL A 3 27.85 -21.30 -14.48
C VAL A 3 27.87 -20.08 -13.56
N PRO A 4 28.76 -19.10 -13.75
CA PRO A 4 28.72 -17.90 -12.95
C PRO A 4 27.44 -17.16 -13.31
N VAL A 5 26.60 -16.91 -12.31
CA VAL A 5 25.51 -15.93 -12.44
C VAL A 5 26.21 -14.59 -12.65
N THR A 6 26.31 -14.19 -13.91
CA THR A 6 26.75 -12.84 -14.28
C THR A 6 25.85 -11.85 -13.57
N ASP A 7 26.48 -10.88 -12.92
CA ASP A 7 25.92 -9.62 -12.43
C ASP A 7 25.23 -8.89 -13.60
N GLN A 8 24.03 -9.35 -13.94
CA GLN A 8 23.06 -8.50 -14.58
C GLN A 8 22.64 -7.55 -13.47
N THR A 9 22.93 -6.26 -13.63
CA THR A 9 22.26 -5.19 -12.89
C THR A 9 20.76 -5.43 -12.97
N MET A 10 20.20 -6.16 -12.00
CA MET A 10 18.77 -6.40 -11.88
C MET A 10 18.17 -5.02 -11.70
N ALA A 11 17.38 -4.57 -12.68
CA ALA A 11 16.63 -3.34 -12.55
C ALA A 11 15.84 -3.43 -11.23
N ARG A 12 15.93 -2.39 -10.40
CA ARG A 12 15.23 -2.37 -9.12
C ARG A 12 13.72 -2.41 -9.41
N PRO A 13 12.95 -3.29 -8.75
CA PRO A 13 11.51 -3.31 -8.93
C PRO A 13 10.90 -1.94 -8.66
N ARG A 14 10.02 -1.47 -9.55
CA ARG A 14 9.31 -0.20 -9.42
C ARG A 14 8.07 -0.42 -8.57
N ILE A 15 8.05 0.13 -7.37
CA ILE A 15 6.99 -0.11 -6.39
C ILE A 15 6.20 1.17 -6.18
N GLY A 16 4.86 1.09 -6.28
CA GLY A 16 3.96 2.16 -5.88
C GLY A 16 3.57 2.02 -4.41
N LEU A 17 3.58 3.12 -3.66
CA LEU A 17 2.97 3.22 -2.33
C LEU A 17 1.83 4.23 -2.39
N MET A 18 0.60 3.76 -2.20
CA MET A 18 -0.57 4.59 -1.98
C MET A 18 -1.03 4.42 -0.54
N THR A 19 -1.22 5.53 0.17
CA THR A 19 -1.86 5.51 1.49
C THR A 19 -3.28 6.02 1.37
N PHE A 20 -4.21 5.30 1.98
CA PHE A 20 -5.64 5.59 1.90
C PHE A 20 -6.18 6.06 3.24
N GLY A 21 -7.19 6.93 3.20
CA GLY A 21 -7.76 7.56 4.38
C GLY A 21 -9.28 7.66 4.36
N ASP A 22 -9.82 8.19 5.46
CA ASP A 22 -11.23 8.52 5.62
C ASP A 22 -11.60 9.73 4.73
N ASP A 23 -12.71 9.66 4.00
CA ASP A 23 -13.16 10.77 3.15
C ASP A 23 -13.88 11.89 3.93
N ARG A 24 -14.30 11.62 5.17
CA ARG A 24 -15.04 12.58 6.01
C ARG A 24 -14.10 13.59 6.65
N ASP A 25 -14.12 14.83 6.16
CA ASP A 25 -13.25 15.93 6.63
C ASP A 25 -13.24 16.08 8.16
N TYR A 26 -14.40 16.06 8.80
CA TYR A 26 -14.52 16.23 10.25
C TYR A 26 -13.87 15.10 11.06
N MET A 27 -13.75 13.88 10.50
CA MET A 27 -13.02 12.78 11.11
C MET A 27 -11.54 12.82 10.74
N TRP A 28 -11.22 13.25 9.52
CA TRP A 28 -9.86 13.36 9.05
C TRP A 28 -9.07 14.37 9.86
N ASP A 29 -9.52 15.62 9.89
CA ASP A 29 -8.78 16.74 10.48
C ASP A 29 -8.54 16.55 11.98
N GLY A 30 -9.51 15.96 12.68
CA GLY A 30 -9.47 15.81 14.14
C GLY A 30 -8.91 14.49 14.65
N TYR A 31 -8.86 13.44 13.82
CA TYR A 31 -8.59 12.09 14.31
C TYR A 31 -7.71 11.27 13.37
N PHE A 32 -8.17 10.98 12.15
CA PHE A 32 -7.45 10.04 11.28
C PHE A 32 -6.22 10.62 10.60
N GLY A 33 -6.24 11.89 10.20
CA GLY A 33 -5.11 12.56 9.53
C GLY A 33 -3.83 12.55 10.39
N PRO A 34 -3.88 13.06 11.64
CA PRO A 34 -2.73 13.08 12.54
C PRO A 34 -2.13 11.70 12.85
N MET A 35 -2.91 10.62 12.70
CA MET A 35 -2.43 9.24 12.84
C MET A 35 -1.93 8.64 11.52
N THR A 36 -2.53 9.03 10.39
CA THR A 36 -2.26 8.45 9.07
C THR A 36 -0.96 8.98 8.50
N GLU A 37 -0.75 10.30 8.55
CA GLU A 37 0.39 10.96 7.90
C GLU A 37 1.75 10.50 8.45
N PRO A 38 1.98 10.41 9.78
CA PRO A 38 3.25 9.88 10.30
C PRO A 38 3.50 8.42 9.87
N ARG A 39 2.44 7.61 9.77
CA ARG A 39 2.54 6.21 9.34
C ARG A 39 2.81 6.09 7.85
N HIS A 40 2.31 7.02 7.05
CA HIS A 40 2.71 7.11 5.65
C HIS A 40 4.22 7.33 5.53
N GLU A 41 4.77 8.25 6.30
CA GLU A 41 6.22 8.51 6.31
C GLU A 41 7.02 7.29 6.77
N GLU A 42 6.57 6.60 7.83
CA GLU A 42 7.18 5.33 8.29
C GLU A 42 7.20 4.28 7.18
N ALA A 43 6.07 4.08 6.49
CA ALA A 43 5.95 3.14 5.37
C ALA A 43 6.91 3.49 4.23
N ALA A 44 6.91 4.77 3.82
CA ALA A 44 7.75 5.25 2.74
C ALA A 44 9.24 5.12 3.08
N ASN A 45 9.64 5.45 4.31
CA ASN A 45 11.02 5.35 4.76
C ASN A 45 11.48 3.89 4.83
N TYR A 46 10.63 2.98 5.30
CA TYR A 46 10.92 1.55 5.29
C TYR A 46 11.12 1.03 3.86
N LEU A 47 10.18 1.31 2.95
CA LEU A 47 10.29 0.84 1.56
C LEU A 47 11.49 1.44 0.84
N ARG A 48 11.84 2.72 1.08
CA ARG A 48 13.07 3.34 0.53
C ARG A 48 14.35 2.69 1.04
N SER A 49 14.33 2.06 2.21
CA SER A 49 15.50 1.33 2.74
C SER A 49 15.75 0.01 2.03
N LEU A 50 14.76 -0.50 1.27
CA LEU A 50 14.86 -1.71 0.47
C LEU A 50 15.51 -1.44 -0.90
N GLN A 51 15.92 -2.49 -1.59
CA GLN A 51 16.50 -2.40 -2.94
C GLN A 51 15.42 -2.26 -4.04
N VAL A 52 14.57 -1.24 -3.92
CA VAL A 52 13.45 -0.96 -4.85
C VAL A 52 13.50 0.49 -5.35
N GLU A 53 12.80 0.78 -6.44
CA GLU A 53 12.51 2.14 -6.88
C GLU A 53 11.10 2.52 -6.39
N LEU A 54 11.01 3.38 -5.38
CA LEU A 54 9.74 3.72 -4.75
C LEU A 54 9.09 4.97 -5.38
N PHE A 55 7.84 4.83 -5.80
CA PHE A 55 6.94 5.91 -6.18
C PHE A 55 5.87 6.07 -5.08
N SER A 56 5.89 7.20 -4.36
CA SER A 56 4.95 7.48 -3.27
C SER A 56 4.45 8.93 -3.33
N PHE A 57 3.31 9.19 -2.71
CA PHE A 57 2.67 10.51 -2.69
C PHE A 57 2.65 11.07 -1.27
N ALA A 58 2.97 12.35 -1.10
CA ALA A 58 2.83 13.01 0.20
C ALA A 58 1.36 13.08 0.65
N GLU A 59 0.43 13.16 -0.30
CA GLU A 59 -1.01 13.29 -0.05
C GLU A 59 -1.66 11.91 0.09
N VAL A 60 -2.49 11.76 1.12
CA VAL A 60 -3.29 10.55 1.34
C VAL A 60 -4.48 10.53 0.39
N ALA A 61 -4.70 9.40 -0.28
CA ALA A 61 -5.83 9.21 -1.17
C ALA A 61 -7.12 9.00 -0.37
N ARG A 62 -7.96 10.05 -0.30
CA ARG A 62 -9.22 10.05 0.46
C ARG A 62 -10.44 10.07 -0.45
N SER A 63 -10.32 10.67 -1.62
CA SER A 63 -11.40 10.79 -2.60
C SER A 63 -11.17 9.93 -3.84
N LYS A 64 -12.20 9.82 -4.68
CA LYS A 64 -12.09 9.21 -6.00
C LYS A 64 -11.07 9.95 -6.87
N GLU A 65 -11.09 11.28 -6.80
CA GLU A 65 -10.23 12.17 -7.59
C GLU A 65 -8.76 11.99 -7.20
N ASP A 66 -8.47 11.84 -5.90
CA ASP A 66 -7.12 11.52 -5.42
C ASP A 66 -6.64 10.18 -5.99
N VAL A 67 -7.48 9.15 -5.91
CA VAL A 67 -7.14 7.82 -6.42
C VAL A 67 -6.89 7.84 -7.91
N ASP A 68 -7.77 8.47 -8.70
CA ASP A 68 -7.64 8.51 -10.16
C ASP A 68 -6.37 9.23 -10.60
N ARG A 69 -6.01 10.30 -9.88
CA ARG A 69 -4.77 11.03 -10.11
C ARG A 69 -3.55 10.18 -9.77
N GLN A 70 -3.48 9.63 -8.55
CA GLN A 70 -2.33 8.85 -8.09
C GLN A 70 -2.14 7.58 -8.93
N VAL A 71 -3.21 6.86 -9.29
CA VAL A 71 -3.14 5.69 -10.16
C VAL A 71 -2.59 6.05 -11.54
N ARG A 72 -3.02 7.18 -12.13
CA ARG A 72 -2.48 7.64 -13.41
C ARG A 72 -0.98 7.88 -13.32
N GLU A 73 -0.54 8.60 -12.28
CA GLU A 73 0.89 8.88 -12.06
C GLU A 73 1.70 7.58 -11.84
N LEU A 74 1.15 6.59 -11.11
CA LEU A 74 1.79 5.28 -10.95
C LEU A 74 1.85 4.47 -12.25
N LYS A 75 0.84 4.57 -13.12
CA LYS A 75 0.85 3.93 -14.44
C LYS A 75 1.88 4.56 -15.37
N GLU A 76 1.99 5.88 -15.38
CA GLU A 76 3.01 6.61 -16.13
C GLU A 76 4.42 6.25 -15.63
N ALA A 77 4.55 6.05 -14.32
CA ALA A 77 5.73 5.50 -13.67
C ALA A 77 5.88 3.98 -13.81
N GLN A 78 5.02 3.29 -14.57
CA GLN A 78 5.06 1.85 -14.85
C GLN A 78 5.43 1.00 -13.62
N VAL A 79 4.79 1.25 -12.49
CA VAL A 79 5.02 0.44 -11.28
C VAL A 79 4.61 -1.01 -11.52
N GLU A 80 5.37 -1.92 -10.94
CA GLU A 80 5.24 -3.37 -11.12
C GLU A 80 4.43 -4.01 -9.98
N ALA A 81 4.33 -3.33 -8.83
CA ALA A 81 3.50 -3.74 -7.72
C ALA A 81 3.03 -2.54 -6.88
N LEU A 82 1.94 -2.75 -6.13
CA LEU A 82 1.32 -1.74 -5.27
C LEU A 82 1.35 -2.17 -3.80
N PHE A 83 1.88 -1.30 -2.95
CA PHE A 83 1.62 -1.31 -1.51
C PHE A 83 0.43 -0.39 -1.23
N ALA A 84 -0.73 -1.01 -1.05
CA ALA A 84 -1.96 -0.35 -0.66
C ALA A 84 -2.03 -0.24 0.87
N HIS A 85 -1.62 0.91 1.39
CA HIS A 85 -1.43 1.14 2.81
C HIS A 85 -2.69 1.74 3.46
N THR A 86 -3.23 1.05 4.47
CA THR A 86 -4.43 1.42 5.22
C THR A 86 -4.11 1.60 6.72
N PRO A 87 -3.29 2.59 7.09
CA PRO A 87 -2.76 2.73 8.46
C PRO A 87 -3.84 3.00 9.51
N CYS A 88 -4.92 3.67 9.09
CA CYS A 88 -6.10 3.98 9.89
C CYS A 88 -7.36 3.51 9.15
N TRP A 89 -8.54 3.75 9.74
CA TRP A 89 -9.78 3.58 8.99
C TRP A 89 -9.71 4.35 7.65
N THR A 90 -10.15 3.68 6.60
CA THR A 90 -10.20 4.19 5.23
C THR A 90 -11.52 3.80 4.59
N THR A 91 -12.01 4.60 3.65
CA THR A 91 -13.15 4.21 2.82
C THR A 91 -12.73 3.03 1.92
N PRO A 92 -13.30 1.81 2.07
CA PRO A 92 -12.77 0.62 1.38
C PRO A 92 -12.83 0.73 -0.14
N ASN A 93 -13.81 1.45 -0.66
CA ASN A 93 -14.03 1.61 -2.10
C ASN A 93 -12.90 2.39 -2.79
N VAL A 94 -12.19 3.29 -2.09
CA VAL A 94 -11.03 4.00 -2.68
C VAL A 94 -9.84 3.06 -2.88
N VAL A 95 -9.66 2.08 -1.98
CA VAL A 95 -8.65 1.02 -2.13
C VAL A 95 -9.01 0.10 -3.28
N VAL A 96 -10.26 -0.39 -3.32
CA VAL A 96 -10.75 -1.27 -4.40
C VAL A 96 -10.54 -0.61 -5.76
N ARG A 97 -10.94 0.67 -5.89
CA ARG A 97 -10.74 1.44 -7.12
C ARG A 97 -9.28 1.51 -7.53
N ALA A 98 -8.37 1.79 -6.60
CA ALA A 98 -6.94 1.88 -6.93
C ALA A 98 -6.40 0.57 -7.48
N VAL A 99 -6.72 -0.55 -6.82
CA VAL A 99 -6.27 -1.89 -7.23
C VAL A 99 -6.84 -2.29 -8.58
N GLN A 100 -8.15 -2.12 -8.79
CA GLN A 100 -8.80 -2.44 -10.07
C GLN A 100 -8.23 -1.62 -11.22
N HIS A 101 -7.96 -0.34 -10.97
CA HIS A 101 -7.48 0.53 -12.03
C HIS A 101 -6.00 0.32 -12.30
N LEU A 102 -5.16 0.05 -11.31
CA LEU A 102 -3.72 -0.15 -11.50
C LEU A 102 -3.40 -1.54 -12.08
N ASP A 103 -4.14 -2.57 -11.67
CA ASP A 103 -4.07 -3.95 -12.19
C ASP A 103 -2.66 -4.56 -12.13
N VAL A 104 -2.02 -4.44 -10.97
CA VAL A 104 -0.70 -4.98 -10.66
C VAL A 104 -0.75 -5.81 -9.38
N PRO A 105 0.21 -6.73 -9.15
CA PRO A 105 0.38 -7.41 -7.88
C PRO A 105 0.28 -6.44 -6.69
N THR A 106 -0.62 -6.73 -5.75
CA THR A 106 -0.97 -5.81 -4.68
C THR A 106 -0.77 -6.43 -3.31
N VAL A 107 -0.16 -5.66 -2.41
CA VAL A 107 -0.15 -5.90 -0.97
C VAL A 107 -1.10 -4.89 -0.32
N VAL A 108 -2.14 -5.36 0.34
CA VAL A 108 -2.97 -4.52 1.22
C VAL A 108 -2.42 -4.63 2.64
N MET A 109 -1.98 -3.52 3.22
CA MET A 109 -1.26 -3.56 4.49
C MET A 109 -1.70 -2.55 5.53
N THR A 110 -1.56 -2.95 6.80
CA THR A 110 -1.81 -2.10 7.97
C THR A 110 -0.97 -2.55 9.17
N SER A 111 -0.85 -1.68 10.17
CA SER A 111 -0.18 -1.99 11.45
C SER A 111 -0.99 -2.95 12.34
N LYS A 112 -0.37 -3.51 13.38
CA LYS A 112 -1.07 -4.33 14.39
C LYS A 112 -1.84 -3.50 15.43
N SER A 113 -1.69 -2.18 15.40
CA SER A 113 -2.30 -1.31 16.41
C SER A 113 -3.83 -1.31 16.33
N ALA A 114 -4.48 -1.67 17.44
CA ALA A 114 -5.92 -1.56 17.57
C ALA A 114 -6.42 -0.11 17.62
N ALA A 115 -5.55 0.85 17.99
CA ALA A 115 -5.94 2.25 18.18
C ALA A 115 -6.26 2.98 16.88
N THR A 116 -5.74 2.50 15.74
CA THR A 116 -5.84 3.21 14.46
C THR A 116 -7.06 2.82 13.65
N HIS A 117 -7.72 1.71 14.00
CA HIS A 117 -8.77 1.08 13.19
C HIS A 117 -8.29 0.60 11.80
N GLY A 118 -6.98 0.57 11.56
CA GLY A 118 -6.40 0.16 10.26
C GLY A 118 -6.71 -1.29 9.89
N THR A 119 -6.78 -2.20 10.88
CA THR A 119 -7.21 -3.59 10.65
C THR A 119 -8.63 -3.67 10.08
N VAL A 120 -9.54 -2.78 10.49
CA VAL A 120 -10.90 -2.76 9.97
C VAL A 120 -10.91 -2.28 8.52
N GLY A 121 -10.14 -1.24 8.20
CA GLY A 121 -9.94 -0.75 6.83
C GLY A 121 -9.36 -1.82 5.91
N LEU A 122 -8.30 -2.51 6.36
CA LEU A 122 -7.71 -3.65 5.64
C LEU A 122 -8.73 -4.74 5.38
N LEU A 123 -9.43 -5.23 6.41
CA LEU A 123 -10.36 -6.35 6.26
C LEU A 123 -11.54 -6.00 5.34
N ALA A 124 -12.04 -4.78 5.40
CA ALA A 124 -13.12 -4.32 4.54
C ALA A 124 -12.66 -4.20 3.08
N ALA A 125 -11.50 -3.59 2.82
CA ALA A 125 -10.95 -3.44 1.47
C ALA A 125 -10.54 -4.79 0.86
N ALA A 126 -9.76 -5.58 1.61
CA ALA A 126 -9.33 -6.92 1.21
C ALA A 126 -10.52 -7.87 0.98
N GLY A 127 -11.50 -7.84 1.87
CA GLY A 127 -12.74 -8.62 1.72
C GLY A 127 -13.51 -8.25 0.45
N ALA A 128 -13.63 -6.94 0.17
CA ALA A 128 -14.26 -6.47 -1.07
C ALA A 128 -13.48 -6.95 -2.30
N LEU A 129 -12.15 -6.82 -2.33
CA LEU A 129 -11.29 -7.31 -3.41
C LEU A 129 -11.45 -8.80 -3.66
N SER A 130 -11.48 -9.63 -2.61
CA SER A 130 -11.72 -11.07 -2.74
C SER A 130 -13.10 -11.38 -3.32
N GLN A 131 -14.15 -10.63 -2.97
CA GLN A 131 -15.50 -10.84 -3.50
C GLN A 131 -15.61 -10.54 -5.01
N ILE A 132 -14.75 -9.67 -5.53
CA ILE A 132 -14.73 -9.29 -6.96
C ILE A 132 -13.59 -9.97 -7.75
N GLY A 133 -12.87 -10.91 -7.15
CA GLY A 133 -11.85 -11.73 -7.82
C GLY A 133 -10.51 -11.05 -8.05
N PHE A 134 -10.12 -10.10 -7.20
CA PHE A 134 -8.79 -9.47 -7.26
C PHE A 134 -7.85 -10.07 -6.23
N ASP A 135 -6.82 -10.76 -6.72
CA ASP A 135 -5.77 -11.36 -5.89
C ASP A 135 -4.91 -10.30 -5.22
N HIS A 136 -4.58 -10.52 -3.95
CA HIS A 136 -3.76 -9.63 -3.15
C HIS A 136 -3.18 -10.35 -1.94
N VAL A 137 -2.03 -9.86 -1.47
CA VAL A 137 -1.44 -10.27 -0.20
C VAL A 137 -1.98 -9.35 0.89
N ARG A 138 -2.25 -9.90 2.08
CA ARG A 138 -2.72 -9.14 3.25
C ARG A 138 -1.62 -9.15 4.30
N VAL A 139 -1.12 -7.98 4.67
CA VAL A 139 -0.10 -7.85 5.71
C VAL A 139 -0.66 -7.05 6.88
N ARG A 140 -0.66 -7.66 8.07
CA ARG A 140 -0.98 -6.98 9.33
C ARG A 140 0.23 -7.03 10.25
N ASP A 141 1.18 -6.14 10.01
CA ASP A 141 2.40 -6.02 10.82
C ASP A 141 2.93 -4.59 10.85
N ASP A 142 3.78 -4.32 11.82
CA ASP A 142 4.46 -3.02 11.95
C ASP A 142 5.71 -3.00 11.04
N PHE A 143 6.05 -1.84 10.48
CA PHE A 143 7.22 -1.70 9.63
C PHE A 143 8.50 -2.02 10.41
N GLY A 144 9.38 -2.83 9.82
CA GLY A 144 10.62 -3.28 10.47
C GLY A 144 10.43 -4.39 11.50
N ALA A 145 9.20 -4.84 11.78
CA ALA A 145 9.00 -6.12 12.44
C ALA A 145 9.61 -7.24 11.58
N PRO A 146 10.15 -8.32 12.19
CA PRO A 146 10.58 -9.47 11.42
C PRO A 146 9.39 -10.00 10.61
N ILE A 147 9.36 -9.73 9.31
CA ILE A 147 8.38 -10.35 8.42
C ILE A 147 8.74 -11.83 8.38
N CYS A 148 7.77 -12.67 8.75
CA CYS A 148 7.91 -14.09 8.51
C CYS A 148 7.97 -14.28 7.00
N GLU A 149 9.11 -14.73 6.44
CA GLU A 149 9.29 -14.94 4.99
C GLU A 149 8.14 -15.76 4.37
N ALA A 150 7.52 -16.63 5.18
CA ALA A 150 6.34 -17.42 4.82
C ALA A 150 5.07 -16.60 4.48
N GLU A 151 4.95 -15.34 4.90
CA GLU A 151 3.79 -14.48 4.62
C GLU A 151 3.90 -13.76 3.26
N LEU A 152 5.11 -13.66 2.69
CA LEU A 152 5.38 -12.96 1.44
C LEU A 152 5.54 -13.88 0.23
N MET A 153 5.64 -15.20 0.43
CA MET A 153 5.74 -16.17 -0.65
C MET A 153 4.56 -17.15 -0.57
N PRO A 154 3.66 -17.20 -1.57
CA PRO A 154 2.55 -18.15 -1.61
C PRO A 154 3.00 -19.61 -1.72
#